data_AF-A0A8S0FZD0-F1
#
_entry.id   AF-A0A8S0FZD0-F1
#
_cell.length_a   1.000
_cell.length_b   1.000
_cell.length_c   1.000
_cell.angle_alpha   90.00
_cell.angle_beta   90.00
_cell.angle_gamma   90.00
#
_symmetry.space_group_name_H-M   'P 1'
#
loop_
_entity.id
_entity.type
_entity.pdbx_description
1 polymer ?
#
loop_
_entity_poly.entity_id
_entity_poly.type
_entity_poly.pdbx_seq_one_letter_code
_entity_poly.pdbx_strand_id
1 'polypeptide(L)'
;MLKKILLLALLPAIAFAEELPAPVKAIEKQGITIIKTFDAPGGMKGYLGKYQDMGVTIYLTPDGKHAIISFSIYLLENCLDFTSGGCVWLHVQRKR
;
A
#
# COMPACT_ATOMS: atom_id res chain seq x y z
N MET A 1 51.04 24.60 -5.04
CA MET A 1 50.27 24.18 -3.84
C MET A 1 48.78 24.00 -4.15
N LEU A 2 48.39 23.54 -5.35
CA LEU A 2 46.99 23.59 -5.81
C LEU A 2 46.55 22.29 -6.53
N LYS A 3 47.05 21.13 -6.08
CA LYS A 3 46.79 19.84 -6.75
C LYS A 3 46.18 18.76 -5.84
N LYS A 4 45.94 19.07 -4.56
CA LYS A 4 45.38 18.12 -3.58
C LYS A 4 43.93 18.39 -3.15
N ILE A 5 43.32 19.50 -3.59
CA ILE A 5 41.98 19.90 -3.13
C ILE A 5 40.86 19.37 -4.04
N LEU A 6 41.18 18.91 -5.25
CA LEU A 6 40.18 18.48 -6.25
C LEU A 6 39.79 16.99 -6.15
N LEU A 7 40.05 16.31 -5.04
CA LEU A 7 39.74 14.87 -4.89
C LEU A 7 38.66 14.54 -3.86
N LEU A 8 38.07 15.53 -3.18
CA LEU A 8 37.16 15.29 -2.06
C LEU A 8 35.67 15.56 -2.34
N ALA A 9 35.30 15.93 -3.57
CA ALA A 9 33.94 16.39 -3.89
C ALA A 9 33.02 15.33 -4.55
N LEU A 10 33.45 14.07 -4.63
CA LEU A 10 32.68 13.01 -5.29
C LEU A 10 32.32 11.87 -4.32
N LEU A 11 31.76 12.19 -3.15
CA LEU A 11 30.98 11.20 -2.43
C LEU A 11 29.55 11.22 -2.99
N PRO A 12 29.13 10.19 -3.76
CA PRO A 12 27.71 10.03 -4.06
C PRO A 12 27.00 9.82 -2.74
N ALA A 13 26.13 10.76 -2.37
CA ALA A 13 25.17 10.56 -1.30
C ALA A 13 24.24 9.44 -1.77
N ILE A 14 24.51 8.22 -1.31
CA ILE A 14 23.61 7.08 -1.45
C ILE A 14 22.38 7.41 -0.61
N ALA A 15 21.39 8.03 -1.25
CA ALA A 15 20.05 8.14 -0.72
C ALA A 15 19.48 6.72 -0.68
N PHE A 16 19.57 6.07 0.47
CA PHE A 16 18.85 4.83 0.72
C PHE A 16 17.35 5.15 0.70
N ALA A 17 16.72 4.92 -0.45
CA ALA A 17 15.28 4.86 -0.52
C ALA A 17 14.84 3.74 0.41
N GLU A 18 14.07 4.08 1.45
CA GLU A 18 13.58 3.13 2.44
C GLU A 18 12.82 2.02 1.71
N GLU A 19 13.45 0.85 1.64
CA GLU A 19 13.02 -0.17 0.71
C GLU A 19 11.69 -0.75 1.17
N LEU A 20 10.64 -0.55 0.37
CA LEU A 20 9.32 -1.05 0.70
C LEU A 20 9.36 -2.57 0.92
N PRO A 21 8.68 -3.10 1.95
CA PRO A 21 8.61 -4.54 2.22
C PRO A 21 8.14 -5.31 0.99
N ALA A 22 8.68 -6.52 0.78
CA ALA A 22 8.35 -7.35 -0.39
C ALA A 22 6.84 -7.51 -0.64
N PRO A 23 5.99 -7.70 0.40
CA PRO A 23 4.53 -7.76 0.21
C PRO A 23 3.94 -6.45 -0.33
N VAL A 24 4.41 -5.30 0.17
CA VAL A 24 3.92 -3.98 -0.25
C VAL A 24 4.34 -3.67 -1.68
N LYS A 25 5.57 -4.05 -2.08
CA LYS A 25 6.03 -3.95 -3.47
C LYS A 25 5.21 -4.83 -4.43
N ALA A 26 4.83 -6.03 -4.00
CA ALA A 26 3.98 -6.89 -4.81
C ALA A 26 2.61 -6.24 -5.07
N ILE A 27 2.08 -5.56 -4.06
CA ILE A 27 0.80 -4.83 -4.13
C ILE A 27 0.91 -3.61 -5.04
N GLU A 28 2.02 -2.88 -4.97
CA GLU A 28 2.28 -1.74 -5.87
C GLU A 28 2.28 -2.17 -7.35
N LYS A 29 2.86 -3.33 -7.66
CA LYS A 29 2.85 -3.92 -9.01
C LYS A 29 1.46 -4.28 -9.52
N GLN A 30 0.47 -4.47 -8.63
CA GLN A 30 -0.92 -4.73 -9.01
C GLN A 30 -1.66 -3.44 -9.43
N GLY A 31 -1.01 -2.29 -9.40
CA GLY A 31 -1.58 -0.99 -9.80
C GLY A 31 -2.07 -0.14 -8.62
N ILE A 32 -1.64 -0.47 -7.40
CA ILE A 32 -1.96 0.33 -6.20
C ILE A 32 -0.84 1.35 -5.97
N THR A 33 -1.17 2.63 -5.99
CA THR A 33 -0.23 3.70 -5.66
C THR A 33 -0.21 3.94 -4.15
N ILE A 34 0.90 3.70 -3.49
CA ILE A 34 1.07 4.03 -2.06
C ILE A 34 1.16 5.55 -1.91
N ILE A 35 0.26 6.14 -1.12
CA ILE A 35 0.21 7.58 -0.84
C ILE A 35 1.00 7.91 0.44
N LYS A 36 0.78 7.14 1.51
CA LYS A 36 1.39 7.40 2.82
C LYS A 36 1.50 6.13 3.65
N THR A 37 2.40 6.14 4.61
CA THR A 37 2.50 5.15 5.68
C THR A 37 1.89 5.69 6.97
N PHE A 38 1.40 4.79 7.82
CA PHE A 38 0.92 5.11 9.17
C PHE A 38 1.15 3.92 10.09
N ASP A 39 1.33 4.17 11.39
CA ASP A 39 1.43 3.09 12.37
C ASP A 39 0.04 2.57 12.70
N ALA A 40 -0.16 1.26 12.54
CA ALA A 40 -1.41 0.58 12.87
C ALA A 40 -1.28 -0.11 14.24
N PRO A 41 -2.39 -0.22 14.99
CA PRO A 41 -2.40 -0.91 16.27
C PRO A 41 -1.97 -2.38 16.12
N GLY A 42 -1.37 -2.95 17.16
CA GLY A 42 -0.90 -4.34 17.14
C GLY A 42 0.47 -4.57 16.49
N GLY A 43 1.31 -3.51 16.39
CA GLY A 43 2.65 -3.61 15.82
C GLY A 43 2.67 -3.76 14.29
N MET A 44 1.55 -3.40 13.65
CA MET A 44 1.40 -3.45 12.20
C MET A 44 1.81 -2.13 11.57
N LYS A 45 2.35 -2.19 10.34
CA LYS A 45 2.57 -0.98 9.52
C LYS A 45 1.43 -0.82 8.52
N GLY A 46 0.71 0.28 8.60
CA GLY A 46 -0.32 0.66 7.66
C GLY A 46 0.24 1.45 6.47
N TYR A 47 -0.34 1.23 5.30
CA TYR A 47 -0.07 1.97 4.08
C TYR A 47 -1.41 2.38 3.50
N LEU A 48 -1.60 3.67 3.28
CA LEU A 48 -2.73 4.19 2.52
C LEU A 48 -2.33 4.20 1.05
N GLY A 49 -3.15 3.58 0.21
CA GLY A 49 -2.95 3.57 -1.23
C GLY A 49 -4.17 4.06 -1.99
N LYS A 50 -3.99 4.23 -3.29
CA LYS A 50 -5.05 4.49 -4.26
C LYS A 50 -5.02 3.40 -5.33
N TYR A 51 -6.18 2.83 -5.62
CA TYR A 51 -6.39 1.90 -6.71
C TYR A 51 -7.51 2.42 -7.60
N GLN A 52 -7.24 2.75 -8.87
CA GLN A 52 -8.26 3.27 -9.79
C GLN A 52 -9.14 4.39 -9.16
N ASP A 53 -8.48 5.37 -8.53
CA ASP A 53 -9.12 6.48 -7.78
C ASP A 53 -9.89 6.11 -6.50
N MET A 54 -9.91 4.84 -6.11
CA MET A 54 -10.47 4.38 -4.84
C MET A 54 -9.40 4.28 -3.75
N GLY A 55 -9.74 4.74 -2.56
CA GLY A 55 -8.89 4.62 -1.38
C GLY A 55 -8.80 3.17 -0.91
N VAL A 56 -7.58 2.67 -0.75
CA VAL A 56 -7.30 1.33 -0.20
C VAL A 56 -6.38 1.46 1.00
N THR A 57 -6.55 0.57 1.97
CA THR A 57 -5.66 0.47 3.14
C THR A 57 -4.97 -0.88 3.15
N ILE A 58 -3.65 -0.88 3.32
CA ILE A 58 -2.83 -2.09 3.36
C ILE A 58 -2.18 -2.16 4.74
N TYR A 59 -2.28 -3.29 5.41
CA TYR A 59 -1.66 -3.53 6.70
C TYR A 59 -0.60 -4.61 6.56
N LEU A 60 0.65 -4.26 6.80
CA LEU A 60 1.74 -5.20 6.90
C LEU A 60 1.73 -5.81 8.31
N THR A 61 1.75 -7.13 8.36
CA THR A 61 1.83 -7.86 9.62
C THR A 61 3.18 -7.63 10.31
N PRO A 62 3.28 -7.82 11.64
CA PRO A 62 4.52 -7.58 12.38
C PRO A 62 5.69 -8.46 11.92
N ASP A 63 5.40 -9.62 11.33
CA ASP A 63 6.40 -10.52 10.74
C ASP A 63 6.95 -10.04 9.39
N GLY A 64 6.33 -9.03 8.77
CA GLY A 64 6.78 -8.43 7.51
C GLY A 64 6.63 -9.31 6.26
N LYS A 65 6.06 -10.52 6.38
CA LYS A 65 5.88 -11.46 5.26
C LYS A 65 4.47 -11.42 4.68
N HIS A 66 3.50 -10.93 5.44
CA HIS A 66 2.11 -10.86 5.02
C HIS A 66 1.62 -9.41 4.97
N ALA A 67 0.77 -9.12 3.98
CA ALA A 67 0.07 -7.87 3.88
C ALA A 67 -1.42 -8.13 3.69
N ILE A 68 -2.24 -7.41 4.42
CA ILE A 68 -3.71 -7.47 4.39
C ILE A 68 -4.19 -6.23 3.66
N ILE A 69 -4.97 -6.40 2.60
CA ILE A 69 -5.57 -5.29 1.85
C ILE A 69 -7.02 -5.16 2.26
N SER A 70 -7.44 -3.94 2.58
CA SER A 70 -8.81 -3.56 2.88
C SER A 70 -9.29 -2.56 1.83
N PHE A 71 -10.46 -2.85 1.27
CA PHE A 71 -11.19 -1.98 0.35
C PHE A 71 -12.41 -1.40 1.06
N SER A 72 -12.70 -0.13 0.79
CA SER A 72 -13.98 0.46 1.18
C SER A 72 -15.05 -0.05 0.23
N ILE A 73 -15.98 -0.86 0.74
CA ILE A 73 -17.16 -1.32 0.00
C ILE A 73 -18.32 -0.36 0.24
N TYR A 74 -18.99 0.06 -0.84
CA TYR A 74 -20.24 0.81 -0.74
C TYR A 74 -21.41 -0.16 -0.91
N LEU A 75 -22.39 -0.10 0.02
CA LEU A 75 -23.64 -0.85 -0.08
C LEU A 75 -24.68 0.02 -0.78
N LEU A 76 -24.85 -0.21 -2.08
CA LEU A 76 -25.96 0.36 -2.87
C LEU A 76 -26.98 -0.76 -3.09
N GLU A 77 -28.18 -0.61 -2.51
CA GLU A 77 -29.33 -1.50 -2.73
C GLU A 77 -29.02 -3.01 -2.77
N ASN A 78 -28.33 -3.53 -1.74
CA ASN A 78 -27.92 -4.94 -1.59
C ASN A 78 -26.89 -5.46 -2.61
N CYS A 79 -26.31 -4.59 -3.43
CA CYS A 79 -25.16 -4.92 -4.24
C CYS A 79 -23.86 -4.62 -3.48
N LEU A 80 -22.94 -5.59 -3.45
CA LEU A 80 -21.56 -5.36 -3.05
C LEU A 80 -20.81 -4.89 -4.30
N ASP A 81 -20.69 -3.57 -4.48
CA ASP A 81 -19.87 -3.02 -5.55
C ASP A 81 -18.44 -2.90 -5.04
N PHE A 82 -17.55 -3.68 -5.63
CA PHE A 82 -16.14 -3.70 -5.24
C PHE A 82 -15.36 -2.56 -5.91
N THR A 83 -15.76 -2.13 -7.12
CA THR A 83 -15.05 -1.17 -7.97
C THR A 83 -15.83 -1.00 -9.29
N SER A 84 -16.83 -0.11 -9.40
CA SER A 84 -17.34 0.53 -10.65
C SER A 84 -17.44 -0.28 -11.96
N GLY A 85 -17.53 -1.61 -11.88
CA GLY A 85 -17.31 -2.52 -13.01
C GLY A 85 -17.94 -3.90 -12.81
N GLY A 86 -18.66 -4.11 -11.71
CA GLY A 86 -19.47 -5.31 -11.52
C GLY A 86 -20.06 -5.44 -10.12
N CYS A 87 -21.38 -5.57 -10.05
CA CYS A 87 -22.08 -5.95 -8.83
C CYS A 87 -21.78 -7.42 -8.48
N VAL A 88 -21.21 -7.68 -7.31
CA VAL A 88 -21.32 -9.00 -6.68
C VAL A 88 -22.61 -9.01 -5.89
N TRP A 89 -23.62 -9.72 -6.40
CA TRP A 89 -24.87 -9.94 -5.67
C TRP A 89 -24.58 -10.81 -4.45
N LEU A 90 -24.60 -10.20 -3.27
CA LEU A 90 -24.64 -10.94 -2.02
C LEU A 90 -26.01 -11.60 -1.92
N HIS A 91 -26.07 -12.91 -2.19
CA HIS A 91 -27.22 -13.71 -1.80
C HIS A 91 -27.18 -13.85 -0.27
N VAL A 92 -27.71 -12.83 0.43
CA VAL A 92 -27.93 -12.90 1.87
C VAL A 92 -28.96 -14.01 2.09
N GLN A 93 -28.48 -15.18 2.52
CA GLN A 93 -29.33 -16.20 3.13
C GLN A 93 -29.90 -15.59 4.41
N ARG A 94 -31.03 -14.88 4.26
CA ARG A 94 -31.82 -14.34 5.36
C ARG A 94 -32.31 -15.53 6.17
N LYS A 95 -31.58 -15.88 7.24
CA LYS A 95 -32.05 -16.83 8.24
C LYS A 95 -33.35 -16.25 8.80
N ARG A 96 -34.45 -16.95 8.51
CA ARG A 96 -35.79 -16.63 9.03
C ARG A 96 -35.77 -16.51 10.54
#